data_AF-A0A227JA59-F1
#
_entry.id   AF-A0A227JA59-F1
#
_cell.length_a   1.000
_cell.length_b   1.000
_cell.length_c   1.000
_cell.angle_alpha   90.00
_cell.angle_beta   90.00
_cell.angle_gamma   90.00
#
_symmetry.space_group_name_H-M   'P 1'
#
loop_
_entity.id
_entity.type
_entity.pdbx_description
1 polymer ?
#
loop_
_entity_poly.entity_id
_entity_poly.type
_entity_poly.pdbx_seq_one_letter_code
_entity_poly.pdbx_strand_id
1 'polypeptide(L)'
;VAFEYPDSLDDASKAINQEVKTTDFISQVDAPEVLRNQAVMQALLSPEVKEDGLNSEAIEVAPEHIIVVRVEDSRDETVLPLAEVKDQVVAELSRVKGEQGALELGTKVVAALNEGNTAVLAENNLTFGEQETVDRRSPLATTVFAM
;
A
#
# COMPACT_ATOMS: atom_id res chain seq x y z
N VAL A 1 -31.62 11.63 -5.35
CA VAL A 1 -31.13 12.02 -3.99
C VAL A 1 -29.73 12.62 -4.00
N ALA A 2 -28.66 11.93 -4.39
CA ALA A 2 -27.30 12.51 -4.36
C ALA A 2 -27.14 13.74 -5.27
N PHE A 3 -27.78 13.74 -6.44
CA PHE A 3 -27.84 14.88 -7.35
C PHE A 3 -28.82 15.98 -6.89
N GLU A 4 -29.85 15.61 -6.13
CA GLU A 4 -30.88 16.57 -5.65
C GLU A 4 -30.38 17.39 -4.46
N TYR A 5 -29.49 16.82 -3.66
CA TYR A 5 -28.83 17.46 -2.52
C TYR A 5 -27.32 17.44 -2.77
N PRO A 6 -26.79 18.33 -3.64
CA PRO A 6 -25.42 18.23 -4.13
C PRO A 6 -24.37 18.58 -3.07
N ASP A 7 -24.76 19.24 -1.97
CA ASP A 7 -23.85 19.73 -0.94
C ASP A 7 -23.59 18.71 0.19
N SER A 8 -24.24 17.54 0.18
CA SER A 8 -24.06 16.47 1.18
C SER A 8 -24.39 15.08 0.64
N LEU A 9 -23.75 14.05 1.20
CA LEU A 9 -24.07 12.64 0.94
C LEU A 9 -25.09 12.05 1.93
N ASP A 10 -25.51 12.82 2.95
CA ASP A 10 -26.34 12.30 4.04
C ASP A 10 -27.67 11.72 3.54
N ASP A 11 -28.39 12.46 2.68
CA ASP A 11 -29.70 12.03 2.21
C ASP A 11 -29.60 10.88 1.19
N ALA A 12 -28.51 10.85 0.43
CA ALA A 12 -28.20 9.72 -0.45
C ALA A 12 -27.91 8.45 0.36
N SER A 13 -27.12 8.56 1.42
CA SER A 13 -26.75 7.45 2.30
C SER A 13 -27.98 6.87 3.02
N LYS A 14 -28.87 7.73 3.55
CA LYS A 14 -30.14 7.34 4.18
C LYS A 14 -31.07 6.62 3.20
N ALA A 15 -31.17 7.08 1.96
CA ALA A 15 -32.04 6.48 0.96
C ALA A 15 -31.70 5.01 0.66
N ILE A 16 -30.43 4.64 0.81
CA ILE A 16 -29.94 3.28 0.59
C ILE A 16 -29.57 2.55 1.89
N ASN A 17 -29.84 3.15 3.06
CA ASN A 17 -29.47 2.65 4.39
C ASN A 17 -27.98 2.28 4.54
N GLN A 18 -27.10 3.12 4.01
CA GLN A 18 -25.64 2.96 4.12
C GLN A 18 -25.02 4.12 4.90
N GLU A 19 -23.81 3.94 5.39
CA GLU A 19 -23.02 4.98 6.04
C GLU A 19 -22.11 5.70 5.04
N VAL A 20 -21.97 7.02 5.21
CA VAL A 20 -20.94 7.80 4.51
C VAL A 20 -19.58 7.43 5.10
N LYS A 21 -18.62 7.08 4.22
CA LYS A 21 -17.25 6.79 4.61
C LYS A 21 -16.37 7.98 4.29
N THR A 22 -15.69 8.51 5.31
CA THR A 22 -14.74 9.61 5.18
C THR A 22 -13.32 9.09 5.33
N THR A 23 -12.40 9.66 4.55
CA THR A 23 -10.96 9.38 4.64
C THR A 23 -10.23 10.60 5.17
N ASP A 24 -9.01 10.41 5.67
CA ASP A 24 -8.08 11.52 5.81
C ASP A 24 -7.67 12.07 4.42
N PHE A 25 -6.84 13.12 4.40
CA PHE A 25 -6.26 13.63 3.17
C PHE A 25 -5.55 12.51 2.39
N ILE A 26 -5.86 12.43 1.11
CA ILE A 26 -5.24 11.48 0.18
C ILE A 26 -4.48 12.22 -0.93
N SER A 27 -3.53 11.53 -1.52
CA SER A 27 -2.95 11.81 -2.82
C SER A 27 -3.30 10.68 -3.80
N GLN A 28 -2.92 10.82 -5.06
CA GLN A 28 -3.09 9.73 -6.04
C GLN A 28 -2.29 8.47 -5.68
N VAL A 29 -1.23 8.59 -4.89
CA VAL A 29 -0.30 7.50 -4.58
C VAL A 29 -0.78 6.65 -3.42
N ASP A 30 -1.39 7.28 -2.41
CA ASP A 30 -1.81 6.68 -1.13
C ASP A 30 -3.33 6.61 -0.97
N ALA A 31 -4.10 6.95 -2.01
CA ALA A 31 -5.55 6.79 -2.02
C ALA A 31 -5.96 5.34 -1.68
N PRO A 32 -6.99 5.14 -0.84
CA PRO A 32 -7.60 3.83 -0.61
C PRO A 32 -8.03 3.16 -1.91
N GLU A 33 -8.08 1.83 -1.91
CA GLU A 33 -8.38 1.02 -3.11
C GLU A 33 -9.63 1.45 -3.88
N VAL A 34 -10.71 1.76 -3.18
CA VAL A 34 -11.97 2.22 -3.78
C VAL A 34 -11.80 3.55 -4.54
N LEU A 35 -10.91 4.42 -4.07
CA LEU A 35 -10.64 5.72 -4.68
C LEU A 35 -9.56 5.65 -5.77
N ARG A 36 -8.81 4.55 -5.87
CA ARG A 36 -7.80 4.33 -6.93
C ARG A 36 -8.39 3.96 -8.29
N ASN A 37 -9.71 3.71 -8.37
CA ASN A 37 -10.38 3.54 -9.65
C ASN A 37 -10.25 4.82 -10.49
N GLN A 38 -9.88 4.67 -11.77
CA GLN A 38 -9.59 5.80 -12.65
C GLN A 38 -10.79 6.75 -12.80
N ALA A 39 -12.01 6.23 -12.94
CA ALA A 39 -13.20 7.06 -13.09
C ALA A 39 -13.49 7.87 -11.81
N VAL A 40 -13.24 7.26 -10.65
CA VAL A 40 -13.38 7.89 -9.34
C VAL A 40 -12.37 9.01 -9.16
N MET A 41 -11.11 8.75 -9.49
CA MET A 41 -10.05 9.75 -9.41
C MET A 41 -10.31 10.93 -10.37
N GLN A 42 -10.85 10.66 -11.56
CA GLN A 42 -11.25 11.72 -12.49
C GLN A 42 -12.39 12.58 -11.93
N ALA A 43 -13.39 11.96 -11.31
CA ALA A 43 -14.48 12.69 -10.68
C ALA A 43 -13.99 13.56 -9.52
N LEU A 44 -13.10 13.05 -8.65
CA LEU A 44 -12.52 13.82 -7.54
C LEU A 44 -11.70 15.05 -8.01
N LEU A 45 -11.22 15.04 -9.25
CA LEU A 45 -10.44 16.14 -9.83
C LEU A 45 -11.29 17.08 -10.69
N SER A 46 -12.58 16.80 -10.88
CA SER A 46 -13.47 17.69 -11.64
C SER A 46 -13.68 19.00 -10.87
N PRO A 47 -13.86 20.14 -11.55
CA PRO A 47 -14.11 21.42 -10.89
C PRO A 47 -15.32 21.37 -9.95
N GLU A 48 -16.38 20.68 -10.35
CA GLU A 48 -17.61 20.57 -9.57
C GLU A 48 -17.38 19.87 -8.22
N VAL A 49 -16.54 18.83 -8.22
CA VAL A 49 -16.27 18.07 -6.99
C VAL A 49 -15.15 18.70 -6.19
N LYS A 50 -14.06 19.13 -6.85
CA LYS A 50 -12.85 19.62 -6.20
C LYS A 50 -12.95 21.08 -5.76
N GLU A 51 -13.51 21.95 -6.60
CA GLU A 51 -13.55 23.40 -6.38
C GLU A 51 -14.90 23.83 -5.80
N ASP A 52 -16.00 23.33 -6.37
CA ASP A 52 -17.35 23.68 -5.91
C ASP A 52 -17.83 22.81 -4.74
N GLY A 53 -17.12 21.72 -4.42
CA GLY A 53 -17.41 20.85 -3.28
C GLY A 53 -18.73 20.08 -3.40
N LEU A 54 -19.20 19.87 -4.63
CA LEU A 54 -20.43 19.15 -4.95
C LEU A 54 -20.20 17.64 -4.98
N ASN A 55 -21.28 16.88 -4.85
CA ASN A 55 -21.28 15.45 -5.10
C ASN A 55 -20.94 15.15 -6.56
N SER A 56 -20.17 14.08 -6.80
CA SER A 56 -19.94 13.55 -8.14
C SER A 56 -21.23 13.02 -8.78
N GLU A 57 -21.20 12.80 -10.09
CA GLU A 57 -22.15 11.88 -10.72
C GLU A 57 -21.98 10.46 -10.15
N ALA A 58 -22.97 9.59 -10.39
CA ALA A 58 -22.89 8.19 -10.00
C ALA A 58 -21.84 7.46 -10.85
N ILE A 59 -20.85 6.87 -10.20
CA ILE A 59 -19.70 6.23 -10.85
C ILE A 59 -19.84 4.72 -10.71
N GLU A 60 -19.97 4.02 -11.83
CA GLU A 60 -19.92 2.55 -11.86
C GLU A 60 -18.47 2.08 -11.82
N VAL A 61 -18.07 1.39 -10.74
CA VAL A 61 -16.70 0.89 -10.55
C VAL A 61 -16.56 -0.60 -10.85
N ALA A 62 -17.67 -1.34 -10.82
CA ALA A 62 -17.80 -2.73 -11.21
C ALA A 62 -19.29 -3.05 -11.45
N PRO A 63 -19.65 -4.19 -12.05
CA PRO A 63 -21.05 -4.60 -12.17
C PRO A 63 -21.73 -4.58 -10.80
N GLU A 64 -22.89 -3.91 -10.73
CA GLU A 64 -23.68 -3.73 -9.50
C GLU A 64 -22.98 -2.91 -8.39
N HIS A 65 -21.84 -2.27 -8.68
CA HIS A 65 -21.13 -1.42 -7.73
C HIS A 65 -21.08 0.02 -8.24
N ILE A 66 -21.89 0.86 -7.61
CA ILE A 66 -21.96 2.29 -7.88
C ILE A 66 -21.47 3.04 -6.65
N ILE A 67 -20.64 4.05 -6.86
CA ILE A 67 -20.19 4.96 -5.81
C ILE A 67 -20.47 6.41 -6.19
N VAL A 68 -20.64 7.24 -5.17
CA VAL A 68 -20.68 8.71 -5.29
C VAL A 68 -19.64 9.25 -4.34
N VAL A 69 -18.84 10.21 -4.80
CA VAL A 69 -17.76 10.81 -4.02
C VAL A 69 -17.95 12.32 -3.90
N ARG A 70 -17.37 12.89 -2.86
CA ARG A 70 -17.36 14.33 -2.57
C ARG A 70 -16.02 14.69 -1.93
N VAL A 71 -15.48 15.86 -2.25
CA VAL A 71 -14.33 16.43 -1.54
C VAL A 71 -14.83 17.29 -0.39
N GLU A 72 -14.40 16.95 0.83
CA GLU A 72 -14.74 17.74 2.04
C GLU A 72 -13.76 18.88 2.27
N ASP A 73 -12.47 18.63 2.06
CA ASP A 73 -11.41 19.61 2.19
C ASP A 73 -10.29 19.32 1.18
N SER A 74 -9.61 20.37 0.72
CA SER A 74 -8.49 20.29 -0.21
C SER A 74 -7.36 21.21 0.23
N ARG A 75 -6.13 20.71 0.14
CA ARG A 75 -4.93 21.47 0.48
C ARG A 75 -3.84 21.26 -0.56
N ASP A 76 -2.97 22.26 -0.69
CA ASP A 76 -1.79 22.15 -1.52
C ASP A 76 -0.88 21.02 -1.05
N GLU A 77 -0.16 20.42 -2.00
CA GLU A 77 0.87 19.43 -1.70
C GLU A 77 1.92 20.04 -0.78
N THR A 78 2.15 19.39 0.36
CA THR A 78 3.11 19.86 1.36
C THR A 78 3.87 18.69 1.95
N VAL A 79 5.13 18.95 2.31
CA VAL A 79 5.95 17.97 3.01
C VAL A 79 5.49 17.91 4.45
N LEU A 80 4.97 16.76 4.87
CA LEU A 80 4.59 16.54 6.26
C LEU A 80 5.84 16.64 7.16
N PRO A 81 5.73 17.30 8.33
CA PRO A 81 6.81 17.32 9.32
C PRO A 81 7.27 15.91 9.67
N LEU A 82 8.58 15.74 9.91
CA LEU A 82 9.14 14.45 10.31
C LEU A 82 8.43 13.85 11.53
N ALA A 83 7.92 14.68 12.45
CA ALA A 83 7.19 14.20 13.62
C ALA A 83 5.90 13.45 13.26
N GLU A 84 5.22 13.81 12.17
CA GLU A 84 3.97 13.20 11.73
C GLU A 84 4.20 11.89 10.97
N VAL A 85 5.31 11.80 10.24
CA VAL A 85 5.65 10.62 9.40
C VAL A 85 6.76 9.74 10.00
N LYS A 86 7.22 10.05 11.21
CA LYS A 86 8.39 9.41 11.83
C LYS A 86 8.28 7.89 11.84
N ASP A 87 7.13 7.37 12.27
CA ASP A 87 6.93 5.93 12.45
C ASP A 87 6.94 5.20 11.10
N GLN A 88 6.36 5.81 10.06
CA GLN A 88 6.40 5.27 8.70
C GLN A 88 7.84 5.24 8.17
N VAL A 89 8.59 6.33 8.35
CA VAL A 89 9.99 6.43 7.93
C VAL A 89 10.86 5.40 8.68
N VAL A 90 10.65 5.23 9.98
CA VAL A 90 11.38 4.26 10.79
C VAL A 90 11.07 2.83 10.33
N ALA A 91 9.80 2.50 10.08
CA ALA A 91 9.41 1.18 9.60
C ALA A 91 10.08 0.86 8.26
N GLU A 92 10.01 1.79 7.30
CA GLU A 92 10.58 1.59 5.97
C GLU A 92 12.11 1.52 6.01
N LEU A 93 12.78 2.42 6.74
CA LEU A 93 14.24 2.36 6.89
C LEU A 93 14.70 1.11 7.62
N SER A 94 13.94 0.63 8.60
CA SER A 94 14.26 -0.61 9.31
C SER A 94 14.15 -1.82 8.38
N ARG A 95 13.13 -1.84 7.51
CA ARG A 95 12.99 -2.86 6.46
C ARG A 95 14.17 -2.84 5.50
N VAL A 96 14.47 -1.68 4.92
CA VAL A 96 15.58 -1.52 3.95
C VAL A 96 16.93 -1.89 4.57
N LYS A 97 17.23 -1.40 5.77
CA LYS A 97 18.49 -1.74 6.45
C LYS A 97 18.54 -3.20 6.89
N GLY A 98 17.41 -3.78 7.29
CA GLY A 98 17.31 -5.19 7.62
C GLY A 98 17.61 -6.08 6.42
N GLU A 99 17.06 -5.76 5.24
CA GLU A 99 17.33 -6.47 3.99
C GLU A 99 18.81 -6.36 3.58
N GLN A 100 19.39 -5.16 3.66
CA GLN A 100 20.81 -4.94 3.39
C GLN A 100 21.70 -5.74 4.34
N GLY A 101 21.43 -5.67 5.65
CA GLY A 101 22.19 -6.41 6.66
C GLY A 101 22.07 -7.93 6.48
N ALA A 102 20.89 -8.43 6.12
CA ALA A 102 20.69 -9.85 5.84
C ALA A 102 21.49 -10.33 4.61
N LEU A 103 21.56 -9.50 3.56
CA LEU A 103 22.32 -9.82 2.35
C LEU A 103 23.83 -9.79 2.59
N GLU A 104 24.33 -8.78 3.31
CA GLU A 104 25.73 -8.69 3.73
C GLU A 104 26.13 -9.88 4.61
N LEU A 105 25.26 -10.24 5.57
CA LEU A 105 25.49 -11.39 6.44
C LEU A 105 25.51 -12.69 5.62
N GLY A 106 24.51 -12.90 4.77
CA GLY A 106 24.39 -14.10 3.94
C GLY A 106 25.59 -14.28 3.01
N THR A 107 26.03 -13.22 2.34
CA THR A 107 27.21 -13.27 1.46
C THR A 107 28.50 -13.60 2.24
N LYS A 108 28.69 -13.01 3.42
CA LYS A 108 29.83 -13.30 4.30
C LYS A 108 29.82 -14.76 4.79
N VAL A 109 28.66 -15.25 5.23
CA VAL A 109 28.49 -16.63 5.71
C VAL A 109 28.78 -17.62 4.59
N VAL A 110 28.23 -17.41 3.39
CA VAL A 110 28.48 -18.30 2.24
C VAL A 110 29.96 -18.31 1.84
N ALA A 111 30.63 -17.16 1.82
CA ALA A 111 32.05 -17.09 1.52
C ALA A 111 32.89 -17.89 2.54
N ALA A 112 32.64 -17.72 3.84
CA ALA A 112 33.32 -18.46 4.89
C ALA A 112 33.05 -19.99 4.83
N LEU A 113 31.81 -20.39 4.50
CA LEU A 113 31.47 -21.80 4.32
C LEU A 113 32.18 -22.43 3.11
N ASN A 114 32.34 -21.69 2.01
CA ASN A 114 33.11 -22.14 0.84
C ASN A 114 34.60 -22.35 1.17
N GLU A 115 35.12 -21.59 2.13
CA GLU A 115 36.48 -21.77 2.69
C GLU A 115 36.56 -22.90 3.74
N GLY A 116 35.43 -23.55 4.06
CA GLY A 116 35.34 -24.64 5.03
C GLY A 116 35.20 -24.20 6.49
N ASN A 117 35.03 -22.89 6.75
CA ASN A 117 34.82 -22.38 8.11
C ASN A 117 33.35 -22.48 8.51
N THR A 118 33.00 -23.55 9.23
CA THR A 118 31.65 -23.78 9.75
C THR A 118 31.34 -23.05 11.06
N ALA A 119 32.33 -22.46 11.74
CA ALA A 119 32.14 -21.72 12.99
C ALA A 119 31.29 -20.45 12.79
N VAL A 120 31.33 -19.88 11.57
CA VAL A 120 30.56 -18.70 11.17
C VAL A 120 29.05 -18.86 11.38
N LEU A 121 28.54 -20.09 11.34
CA LEU A 121 27.13 -20.37 11.59
C LEU A 121 26.76 -20.13 13.05
N ALA A 122 27.51 -20.73 13.98
CA ALA A 122 27.27 -20.57 15.41
C ALA A 122 27.49 -19.12 15.88
N GLU A 123 28.50 -18.44 15.33
CA GLU A 123 28.76 -17.01 15.63
C GLU A 123 27.60 -16.09 15.28
N ASN A 124 26.80 -16.45 14.27
CA ASN A 124 25.65 -15.66 13.81
C ASN A 124 24.30 -16.26 14.24
N ASN A 125 24.30 -17.22 15.18
CA ASN A 125 23.10 -17.95 15.64
C ASN A 125 22.33 -18.63 14.49
N LEU A 126 23.05 -19.15 13.50
CA LEU A 126 22.50 -19.85 12.35
C LEU A 126 22.71 -21.36 12.48
N THR A 127 21.74 -22.13 12.01
CA THR A 127 21.83 -23.59 11.87
C THR A 127 21.28 -23.98 10.51
N PHE A 128 21.82 -25.04 9.91
CA PHE A 128 21.18 -25.62 8.73
C PHE A 128 19.82 -26.21 9.12
N GLY A 129 18.84 -26.01 8.25
CA GLY A 129 17.57 -26.72 8.32
C GLY A 129 17.72 -28.18 7.92
N GLU A 130 16.59 -28.90 7.90
CA GLU A 130 16.55 -30.25 7.36
C GLU A 130 16.85 -30.25 5.86
N GLN A 131 17.39 -31.37 5.36
CA GLN A 131 17.65 -31.51 3.94
C GLN A 131 16.32 -31.65 3.19
N GLU A 132 16.03 -30.68 2.32
CA GLU A 132 14.83 -30.69 1.49
C GLU A 132 15.15 -30.96 0.02
N THR A 133 14.25 -31.66 -0.67
CA THR A 133 14.33 -31.84 -2.12
C THR A 133 13.62 -30.67 -2.80
N VAL A 134 14.36 -29.90 -3.60
CA VAL A 134 13.80 -28.77 -4.37
C VAL A 134 13.36 -29.28 -5.76
N ASP A 135 12.05 -29.33 -6.01
CA ASP A 135 11.47 -29.56 -7.34
C ASP A 135 11.07 -28.22 -8.02
N ARG A 136 10.60 -28.26 -9.28
CA ARG A 136 10.20 -27.05 -10.03
C ARG A 136 8.97 -26.31 -9.46
N ARG A 137 8.23 -26.92 -8.54
CA ARG A 137 7.06 -26.34 -7.89
C ARG A 137 7.41 -25.76 -6.52
N SER A 138 8.64 -25.99 -6.04
CA SER A 138 9.11 -25.41 -4.79
C SER A 138 9.13 -23.88 -4.88
N PRO A 139 8.77 -23.16 -3.81
CA PRO A 139 8.96 -21.71 -3.73
C PRO A 139 10.40 -21.26 -3.98
N LEU A 140 11.38 -22.14 -3.74
CA LEU A 140 12.81 -21.86 -3.96
C LEU A 140 13.28 -22.17 -5.39
N ALA A 141 12.43 -22.79 -6.22
CA ALA A 141 12.80 -23.27 -7.55
C ALA A 141 13.30 -22.13 -8.45
N THR A 142 12.67 -20.95 -8.37
CA THR A 142 13.03 -19.77 -9.14
C THR A 142 14.40 -19.19 -8.76
N THR A 143 14.88 -19.45 -7.55
CA THR A 143 16.21 -19.00 -7.11
C THR A 143 17.28 -20.07 -7.35
N VAL A 144 16.98 -21.34 -7.06
CA VAL A 144 17.95 -22.44 -7.14
C VAL A 144 18.28 -22.83 -8.59
N PHE A 145 17.29 -22.83 -9.50
CA PHE A 145 17.48 -23.24 -10.90
C PHE A 145 17.69 -22.05 -11.86
N ALA A 146 17.82 -20.82 -11.35
CA ALA A 146 18.11 -19.64 -12.17
C ALA A 146 19.61 -19.39 -12.38
N MET A 147 20.48 -20.12 -11.68
CA MET A 147 21.92 -20.19 -11.94
C MET A 147 22.24 -21.28 -12.96
#